data_AF-I4YDM8-F1
#
_entry.id   AF-I4YDM8-F1
#
_cell.length_a   1.000
_cell.length_b   1.000
_cell.length_c   1.000
_cell.angle_alpha   90.00
_cell.angle_beta   90.00
_cell.angle_gamma   90.00
#
_symmetry.space_group_name_H-M   'P 1'
#
loop_
_entity.id
_entity.type
_entity.pdbx_description
1 polymer ?
#
loop_
_entity_poly.entity_id
_entity_poly.type
_entity_poly.pdbx_seq_one_letter_code
_entity_poly.pdbx_strand_id
1 'polypeptide(L)'
;MMETIEKALAGEIDYVGQLKAERLQKIIISATTLISFISGWITSRIEVTAVVYLSGCVIAAIVIGPAWSCYNRNTVQWNDKERKKTE
;
A
#
# COMPACT_ATOMS: atom_id res chain seq x y z
N MET A 1 -11.64 -5.61 -15.92
CA MET A 1 -11.85 -5.10 -14.54
C MET A 1 -11.69 -6.21 -13.51
N MET A 2 -12.39 -7.35 -13.64
CA MET A 2 -12.22 -8.51 -12.75
C MET A 2 -10.78 -9.07 -12.75
N GLU A 3 -10.16 -9.22 -13.92
CA GLU A 3 -8.76 -9.68 -14.02
C GLU A 3 -7.76 -8.76 -13.31
N THR A 4 -8.05 -7.46 -13.23
CA THR A 4 -7.21 -6.48 -12.53
C THR A 4 -7.27 -6.68 -11.03
N ILE A 5 -8.44 -7.02 -10.51
CA ILE A 5 -8.67 -7.30 -9.08
C ILE A 5 -8.02 -8.63 -8.72
N GLU A 6 -8.16 -9.65 -9.56
CA GLU A 6 -7.55 -10.97 -9.35
C GLU A 6 -6.02 -10.88 -9.37
N LYS A 7 -5.42 -10.17 -10.32
CA LYS A 7 -3.97 -9.92 -10.35
C LYS A 7 -3.50 -9.07 -9.16
N ALA A 8 -4.29 -8.10 -8.72
CA ALA A 8 -3.97 -7.32 -7.53
C ALA A 8 -4.01 -8.15 -6.23
N LEU A 9 -4.85 -9.18 -6.18
CA LEU A 9 -4.93 -10.16 -5.08
C LEU A 9 -3.88 -11.27 -5.21
N ALA A 10 -3.42 -11.58 -6.43
CA ALA A 10 -2.38 -12.57 -6.68
C ALA A 10 -1.01 -12.16 -6.11
N GLY A 11 -0.83 -10.88 -5.73
CA GLY A 11 0.34 -10.41 -4.99
C GLY A 11 1.59 -10.18 -5.84
N GLU A 12 1.47 -10.25 -7.17
CA GLU A 12 2.59 -9.98 -8.07
C GLU A 12 2.83 -8.46 -8.16
N ILE A 13 3.74 -7.98 -7.30
CA ILE A 13 4.15 -6.58 -7.21
C ILE A 13 5.63 -6.44 -7.57
N ASP A 14 5.95 -5.45 -8.41
CA ASP A 14 7.34 -5.08 -8.70
C ASP A 14 7.98 -4.39 -7.47
N TYR A 15 9.31 -4.48 -7.35
CA TYR A 15 10.08 -3.86 -6.27
C TYR A 15 9.84 -2.34 -6.18
N VAL A 16 9.74 -1.65 -7.33
CA VAL A 16 9.44 -0.21 -7.36
C VAL A 16 8.01 0.06 -6.87
N GLY A 17 7.08 -0.84 -7.19
CA GLY A 17 5.70 -0.81 -6.70
C GLY A 17 5.63 -0.97 -5.18
N GLN A 18 6.38 -1.93 -4.64
CA GLN A 18 6.47 -2.17 -3.20
C GLN A 18 7.03 -0.95 -2.45
N LEU A 19 8.11 -0.33 -2.95
CA LEU A 19 8.70 0.85 -2.29
C LEU A 19 7.73 2.05 -2.25
N LYS A 20 6.93 2.21 -3.31
CA LYS A 20 5.86 3.24 -3.36
C LYS A 20 4.75 2.94 -2.36
N ALA A 21 4.32 1.68 -2.28
CA ALA A 21 3.30 1.23 -1.34
C ALA A 21 3.76 1.46 0.11
N GLU A 22 5.02 1.13 0.45
CA GLU A 22 5.61 1.38 1.77
C GLU A 22 5.69 2.87 2.12
N ARG A 23 6.08 3.72 1.16
CA ARG A 23 6.12 5.17 1.39
C ARG A 23 4.73 5.72 1.65
N LEU A 24 3.73 5.28 0.87
CA LEU A 24 2.35 5.71 1.06
C LEU A 24 1.79 5.21 2.40
N GLN A 25 2.12 3.99 2.81
CA GLN A 25 1.77 3.46 4.13
C GLN A 25 2.26 4.35 5.26
N LYS A 26 3.52 4.75 5.21
CA LYS A 26 4.11 5.64 6.22
C LYS A 26 3.38 6.98 6.26
N ILE A 27 3.01 7.54 5.11
CA ILE A 27 2.27 8.80 5.02
C ILE A 27 0.85 8.65 5.61
N ILE A 28 0.10 7.63 5.20
CA ILE A 28 -1.28 7.43 5.64
C ILE A 28 -1.34 7.16 7.15
N ILE A 29 -0.48 6.28 7.66
CA ILE A 29 -0.45 5.94 9.10
C ILE A 29 -0.01 7.15 9.93
N SER A 30 1.01 7.89 9.50
CA SER A 30 1.45 9.09 10.24
C SER A 30 0.37 10.19 10.27
N ALA A 31 -0.30 10.45 9.15
CA ALA A 31 -1.41 11.40 9.09
C ALA A 31 -2.58 10.95 9.97
N THR A 32 -2.97 9.68 9.87
CA THR A 32 -4.05 9.09 10.68
C THR A 32 -3.75 9.17 12.16
N THR A 33 -2.51 8.89 12.56
CA THR A 33 -2.07 8.97 13.97
C THR A 33 -2.26 10.39 14.51
N LEU A 34 -1.83 11.39 13.74
CA LEU A 34 -1.97 12.80 14.14
C LEU A 34 -3.43 13.20 14.29
N ILE A 35 -4.28 12.83 13.32
CA ILE A 35 -5.72 13.12 13.36
C ILE A 35 -6.38 12.44 14.57
N SER A 36 -6.08 11.16 14.78
CA SER A 36 -6.63 10.38 15.91
C SER A 36 -6.25 11.00 17.25
N PHE A 37 -4.99 11.43 17.37
CA PHE A 37 -4.50 12.09 18.58
C PHE A 37 -5.22 13.41 18.86
N ILE A 38 -5.40 14.26 17.83
CA ILE A 38 -6.11 15.55 17.97
C ILE A 38 -7.58 15.32 18.33
N SER A 39 -8.28 14.41 17.63
CA SER A 39 -9.68 14.09 17.92
C SER A 39 -9.86 13.52 19.33
N GLY A 40 -8.94 12.67 19.77
CA GLY A 40 -8.87 12.13 21.12
C GLY A 40 -8.65 13.20 22.17
N TRP A 41 -7.74 14.14 21.92
CA TRP A 41 -7.44 15.25 22.81
C TRP A 41 -8.67 16.16 23.02
N ILE A 42 -9.33 16.55 21.93
CA ILE A 42 -10.54 17.39 21.97
C ILE A 42 -11.65 16.69 22.76
N THR A 43 -11.82 15.39 22.57
CA THR A 43 -12.92 14.62 23.20
C THR A 43 -12.56 14.12 24.61
N SER A 44 -11.28 14.16 24.99
CA SER A 44 -10.75 13.57 26.23
C SER A 44 -11.16 12.10 26.46
N ARG A 45 -11.37 11.34 25.38
CA ARG A 45 -11.80 9.94 25.41
C ARG A 45 -10.87 9.08 24.57
N ILE A 46 -10.25 8.09 25.19
CA ILE A 46 -9.35 7.16 24.52
C ILE A 46 -10.08 6.27 23.49
N GLU A 47 -11.36 5.99 23.72
CA GLU A 47 -12.22 5.25 22.79
C GLU A 47 -12.29 5.92 21.42
N VAL A 48 -12.42 7.26 21.39
CA VAL A 48 -12.53 8.04 20.15
C VAL A 48 -11.20 7.99 19.40
N THR A 49 -10.07 8.14 20.09
CA THR A 49 -8.74 7.98 19.50
C THR A 49 -8.59 6.60 18.84
N ALA A 50 -9.00 5.54 19.55
CA ALA A 50 -8.86 4.17 19.08
C ALA A 50 -9.73 3.90 17.83
N VAL A 51 -10.99 4.34 17.83
CA VAL A 51 -11.90 4.17 16.69
C VAL A 51 -11.42 4.94 15.46
N VAL A 52 -10.99 6.20 15.64
CA VAL A 52 -10.46 7.01 14.53
C VAL A 52 -9.19 6.38 13.98
N TYR A 53 -8.28 5.92 14.84
CA TYR A 53 -7.05 5.27 14.40
C TYR A 53 -7.30 3.96 13.66
N LEU A 54 -8.17 3.09 14.20
CA LEU A 54 -8.53 1.82 13.58
C LEU A 54 -9.21 2.03 12.23
N SER A 55 -10.11 3.00 12.12
CA SER A 55 -10.76 3.30 10.83
C SER A 55 -9.74 3.74 9.78
N GLY A 56 -8.75 4.57 10.14
CA GLY A 56 -7.68 4.95 9.22
C GLY A 56 -6.73 3.80 8.88
N CYS A 57 -6.48 2.86 9.79
CA CYS A 57 -5.76 1.62 9.49
C CYS A 57 -6.49 0.73 8.49
N VAL A 58 -7.82 0.59 8.61
CA VAL A 58 -8.64 -0.16 7.65
C VAL A 58 -8.59 0.51 6.27
N ILE A 59 -8.71 1.84 6.21
CA ILE A 59 -8.57 2.59 4.96
C ILE A 59 -7.18 2.40 4.36
N ALA A 60 -6.13 2.48 5.18
CA ALA A 60 -4.76 2.23 4.74
C ALA A 60 -4.61 0.81 4.15
N ALA A 61 -5.14 -0.21 4.83
CA ALA A 61 -5.10 -1.59 4.36
C ALA A 61 -5.80 -1.78 3.02
N ILE A 62 -6.92 -1.09 2.78
CA ILE A 62 -7.60 -1.12 1.48
C ILE A 62 -6.78 -0.42 0.39
N VAL A 63 -6.12 0.70 0.73
CA VAL A 63 -5.34 1.48 -0.23
C VAL A 63 -4.00 0.82 -0.59
N ILE A 64 -3.38 0.13 0.37
CA ILE A 64 -2.01 -0.41 0.24
C ILE A 64 -2.02 -1.91 -0.01
N GLY A 65 -2.98 -2.63 0.59
CA GLY A 65 -3.01 -4.10 0.62
C GLY A 65 -3.13 -4.75 -0.76
N PRO A 66 -4.05 -4.32 -1.64
CA PRO A 66 -4.09 -4.82 -3.00
C PRO A 66 -2.86 -4.32 -3.75
N ALA A 67 -2.18 -5.19 -4.48
CA ALA A 67 -1.16 -4.82 -5.45
C ALA A 67 -1.85 -4.17 -6.66
N TRP A 68 -2.45 -2.99 -6.45
CA TRP A 68 -3.20 -2.26 -7.47
C TRP A 68 -2.36 -2.18 -8.74
N SER A 69 -2.99 -2.34 -9.90
CA SER A 69 -2.31 -2.27 -11.20
C SER A 69 -1.52 -0.95 -11.40
N CYS A 70 -1.82 0.09 -10.62
CA CYS A 70 -1.02 1.31 -10.52
C CYS A 70 0.41 1.10 -9.98
N TYR A 71 0.62 0.14 -9.08
CA TYR A 71 1.93 -0.20 -8.52
C TYR A 71 2.75 -1.12 -9.43
N ASN A 72 2.11 -1.92 -10.28
CA ASN A 72 2.77 -2.88 -11.17
C ASN A 72 2.87 -2.40 -12.63
N ARG A 73 3.33 -1.15 -12.84
CA ARG A 73 3.52 -0.58 -14.19
C ARG A 73 4.93 -0.78 -14.75
N ASN A 74 5.85 -1.30 -13.96
CA ASN A 74 7.26 -1.37 -14.30
C ASN A 74 7.75 -2.82 -14.29
N THR A 75 7.10 -3.68 -15.07
CA THR A 75 7.51 -5.08 -15.19
C THR A 75 8.92 -5.14 -15.78
N VAL A 76 9.87 -5.67 -15.00
CA VAL A 76 11.24 -5.89 -15.46
C VAL A 76 11.21 -6.88 -16.62
N GLN A 77 11.47 -6.40 -17.84
CA GLN A 77 11.65 -7.25 -19.01
C GLN A 77 13.03 -7.90 -18.95
N TRP A 78 13.09 -9.15 -18.50
CA TRP A 78 14.28 -9.97 -18.64
C TRP A 78 14.49 -10.30 -20.13
N ASN A 79 15.39 -9.57 -20.79
CA ASN A 79 15.79 -9.89 -22.16
C ASN A 79 16.69 -11.13 -22.14
N ASP A 80 16.14 -12.30 -22.45
CA ASP A 80 16.87 -13.58 -22.63
C ASP A 80 17.93 -13.55 -23.75
N LYS A 81 18.11 -12.42 -24.45
CA LYS A 81 19.04 -12.28 -25.57
C LYS A 81 20.51 -12.38 -25.17
N GLU A 82 20.86 -12.18 -23.89
CA GLU A 82 22.26 -12.28 -23.44
C GLU A 82 22.69 -13.72 -23.16
N ARG A 83 21.75 -14.66 -22.93
CA ARG A 83 22.10 -16.05 -22.60
C ARG A 83 22.65 -16.83 -23.82
N LYS A 84 22.36 -16.39 -25.04
CA LYS A 84 22.76 -17.08 -26.28
C LYS A 84 24.11 -16.64 -26.86
N LYS A 85 24.83 -15.70 -26.24
CA LYS A 85 26.11 -15.20 -26.77
C LYS A 85 27.35 -15.86 -26.15
N THR A 86 27.15 -16.82 -25.24
CA THR A 86 28.22 -17.51 -24.49
C THR A 86 28.20 -19.02 -24.71
N GLU A 87 27.32 -19.54 -25.57
CA GLU A 87 27.35 -20.93 -26.06
C GLU A 87 27.99 -21.00 -27.45
#